data_AF-A0A7S3RCC6-F1
#
_entry.id   AF-A0A7S3RCC6-F1
#
_cell.length_a   1.000
_cell.length_b   1.000
_cell.length_c   1.000
_cell.angle_alpha   90.00
_cell.angle_beta   90.00
_cell.angle_gamma   90.00
#
_symmetry.space_group_name_H-M   'P 1'
#
loop_
_entity.id
_entity.type
_entity.pdbx_description
1 polymer ?
#
loop_
_entity_poly.entity_id
_entity_poly.type
_entity_poly.pdbx_seq_one_letter_code
_entity_poly.pdbx_strand_id
1 'polypeptide(L)'
;MNHGFRNANPVYTSWVVEPLTTQYDLLHDNLAEADDDSKYKQFATLKMLDFDWVFTKKNMQVLVEYLSTIENEQLLTTEQIRILIELLWSKFFFYIFTRAFIPFIIYMISMITYFQWSLSPEYVNGYDEFSVLVALTTLCSISVAGIGYFFVYEYKQASNYGVKVFVSDIWSFVDISSIILNITILVLQVMEQDAETIRQIASVAVFLLWVKMFYWMRLFGPTAAFLRMIIEIIRDSMQFIVMFFICIFMFSNALFMLNANRDPDDTLFDPDLAAPMNSIIYEYLIGLGEFGVDSYGVKDRSILWTYFVLSTFITQITFMNLLIAIMGDTFDRVSEIKEQSSLKEKVSMIRDHIWIVQKGKAFAGYKYIFVVTQ
;
A
#
# COMPACT_ATOMS: atom_id res chain seq x y z
N MET A 1 47.65 -26.33 -3.98
CA MET A 1 47.36 -25.13 -3.17
C MET A 1 46.56 -24.15 -4.02
N ASN A 2 45.33 -23.88 -3.58
CA ASN A 2 44.44 -22.73 -3.85
C ASN A 2 44.19 -22.27 -5.30
N HIS A 3 42.98 -22.46 -5.84
CA HIS A 3 41.74 -21.67 -5.66
C HIS A 3 41.76 -20.30 -6.38
N GLY A 4 40.78 -20.12 -7.29
CA GLY A 4 40.45 -18.85 -7.93
C GLY A 4 39.08 -18.95 -8.62
N PHE A 5 38.04 -18.57 -7.90
CA PHE A 5 36.62 -18.68 -8.22
C PHE A 5 36.21 -17.89 -9.48
N ARG A 6 35.40 -18.50 -10.35
CA ARG A 6 34.48 -17.77 -11.24
C ARG A 6 33.05 -18.14 -10.83
N ASN A 7 32.41 -17.24 -10.11
CA ASN A 7 30.97 -17.26 -9.87
C ASN A 7 30.26 -17.03 -11.21
N ALA A 8 29.60 -18.08 -11.72
CA ALA A 8 28.57 -17.95 -12.75
C ALA A 8 27.23 -18.22 -12.07
N ASN A 9 26.42 -17.16 -11.88
CA ASN A 9 25.04 -17.31 -11.45
C ASN A 9 24.27 -18.14 -12.50
N PRO A 10 23.53 -19.19 -12.12
CA PRO A 10 22.63 -19.85 -13.06
C PRO A 10 21.47 -18.92 -13.40
N VAL A 11 21.27 -18.69 -14.70
CA VAL A 11 20.12 -17.96 -15.24
C VAL A 11 18.90 -18.87 -15.10
N TYR A 12 17.99 -18.53 -14.17
CA TYR A 12 16.72 -19.23 -14.02
C TYR A 12 15.74 -18.76 -15.10
N THR A 13 15.54 -19.56 -16.15
CA THR A 13 14.45 -19.38 -17.11
C THR A 13 13.30 -20.32 -16.75
N SER A 14 12.36 -19.85 -15.93
CA SER A 14 11.13 -20.58 -15.63
C SER A 14 10.14 -20.45 -16.78
N TRP A 15 9.93 -21.53 -17.54
CA TRP A 15 8.82 -21.63 -18.48
C TRP A 15 7.61 -22.28 -17.78
N VAL A 16 6.49 -21.57 -17.68
CA VAL A 16 5.22 -22.17 -17.27
C VAL A 16 4.65 -22.88 -18.49
N VAL A 17 4.78 -24.19 -18.52
CA VAL A 17 4.31 -25.01 -19.64
C VAL A 17 2.83 -25.36 -19.39
N GLU A 18 1.95 -24.88 -20.28
CA GLU A 18 0.53 -25.30 -20.33
C GLU A 18 0.42 -26.81 -20.58
N PRO A 19 -0.70 -27.48 -20.22
CA PRO A 19 -0.78 -28.94 -20.26
C PRO A 19 -0.68 -29.44 -21.70
N LEU A 20 0.53 -29.80 -22.11
CA LEU A 20 0.85 -30.36 -23.41
C LEU A 20 0.52 -31.85 -23.39
N THR A 21 -0.74 -32.19 -23.64
CA THR A 21 -1.11 -33.54 -24.05
C THR A 21 -0.58 -33.92 -25.43
N THR A 22 0.00 -32.98 -26.19
CA THR A 22 0.32 -33.17 -27.63
C THR A 22 1.81 -33.14 -27.97
N GLN A 23 2.72 -32.86 -27.02
CA GLN A 23 4.17 -32.80 -27.30
C GLN A 23 4.97 -34.04 -26.88
N TYR A 24 4.33 -35.03 -26.24
CA TYR A 24 5.00 -36.28 -25.89
C TYR A 24 5.48 -37.05 -27.13
N ASP A 25 4.69 -37.02 -28.21
CA ASP A 25 5.04 -37.72 -29.46
C ASP A 25 6.14 -36.97 -30.24
N LEU A 26 6.09 -35.64 -30.29
CA LEU A 26 7.10 -34.82 -31.00
C LEU A 26 8.48 -34.83 -30.32
N LEU A 27 8.55 -35.03 -29.00
CA LEU A 27 9.83 -35.18 -28.30
C LEU A 27 10.43 -36.58 -28.44
N HIS A 28 9.59 -37.62 -28.52
CA HIS A 28 10.05 -38.98 -28.75
C HIS A 28 10.58 -39.18 -30.17
N ASP A 29 9.91 -38.62 -31.18
CA ASP A 29 10.34 -38.75 -32.58
C ASP A 29 11.65 -37.98 -32.85
N ASN A 30 11.81 -36.78 -32.28
CA ASN A 30 13.04 -35.99 -32.47
C ASN A 30 14.26 -36.52 -31.67
N LEU A 31 14.05 -37.40 -30.69
CA LEU A 31 15.13 -38.06 -29.95
C LEU A 31 15.56 -39.40 -30.57
N ALA A 32 14.74 -39.98 -31.45
CA ALA A 32 15.03 -41.25 -32.10
C ALA A 32 15.88 -41.11 -33.37
N GLU A 33 15.97 -39.90 -33.96
CA GLU A 33 16.72 -39.64 -35.20
C GLU A 33 18.04 -38.86 -35.01
N ALA A 34 18.45 -38.55 -33.79
CA ALA A 34 19.74 -37.90 -33.53
C ALA A 34 20.82 -38.95 -33.29
N ASP A 35 21.41 -39.41 -34.39
CA ASP A 35 22.57 -40.29 -34.41
C ASP A 35 23.81 -39.63 -33.77
N ASP A 36 24.64 -40.52 -33.25
CA ASP A 36 25.88 -40.39 -32.48
C ASP A 36 26.82 -39.23 -32.90
N ASP A 37 26.83 -38.10 -32.19
CA ASP A 37 28.08 -37.47 -31.69
C ASP A 37 27.87 -36.24 -30.79
N SER A 38 28.78 -36.08 -29.82
CA SER A 38 29.00 -34.93 -28.94
C SER A 38 28.15 -34.78 -27.65
N LYS A 39 28.85 -35.08 -26.54
CA LYS A 39 28.73 -34.52 -25.18
C LYS A 39 27.81 -33.30 -25.06
N TYR A 40 26.64 -33.47 -24.45
CA TYR A 40 26.18 -32.84 -23.19
C TYR A 40 24.79 -33.41 -22.89
N LYS A 41 24.72 -34.63 -22.32
CA LYS A 41 23.47 -35.09 -21.70
C LYS A 41 23.25 -34.24 -20.45
N GLN A 42 22.54 -33.13 -20.59
CA GLN A 42 22.05 -32.36 -19.45
C GLN A 42 21.00 -33.22 -18.75
N PHE A 43 21.33 -33.70 -17.56
CA PHE A 43 20.39 -34.43 -16.71
C PHE A 43 19.37 -33.42 -16.15
N ALA A 44 18.29 -33.19 -16.88
CA ALA A 44 17.17 -32.41 -16.37
C ALA A 44 16.45 -33.24 -15.30
N THR A 45 16.38 -32.71 -14.07
CA THR A 45 15.66 -33.39 -12.99
C THR A 45 14.19 -32.96 -13.08
N LEU A 46 13.30 -33.89 -13.46
CA LEU A 46 11.87 -33.64 -13.51
C LEU A 46 11.26 -33.86 -12.14
N LYS A 47 10.82 -32.80 -11.46
CA LYS A 47 10.03 -32.90 -10.23
C LYS A 47 8.56 -32.73 -10.58
N MET A 48 7.75 -33.73 -10.25
CA MET A 48 6.31 -33.74 -10.45
C MET A 48 5.63 -33.57 -9.10
N LEU A 49 4.80 -32.54 -8.95
CA LEU A 49 3.95 -32.36 -7.77
C LEU A 49 2.48 -32.54 -8.15
N ASP A 50 1.81 -33.41 -7.40
CA ASP A 50 0.37 -33.57 -7.42
C ASP A 50 -0.28 -32.57 -6.46
N PHE A 51 -1.11 -31.68 -7.00
CA PHE A 51 -1.83 -30.64 -6.25
C PHE A 51 -3.35 -30.73 -6.42
N ASP A 52 -3.89 -31.86 -6.90
CA ASP A 52 -5.33 -32.04 -7.14
C ASP A 52 -6.16 -31.80 -5.86
N TRP A 53 -5.57 -32.12 -4.69
CA TRP A 53 -6.17 -31.89 -3.38
C TRP A 53 -6.29 -30.40 -3.00
N VAL A 54 -5.43 -29.51 -3.50
CA VAL A 54 -5.44 -28.07 -3.17
C VAL A 54 -6.65 -27.38 -3.80
N PHE A 55 -6.96 -27.75 -5.04
CA PHE A 55 -8.07 -27.19 -5.81
C PHE A 55 -9.44 -27.74 -5.38
N THR A 56 -9.45 -28.72 -4.47
CA THR A 56 -10.67 -29.33 -3.95
C THR A 56 -11.29 -28.50 -2.80
N LYS A 57 -12.54 -28.07 -2.95
CA LYS A 57 -13.38 -27.43 -1.89
C LYS A 57 -12.77 -26.15 -1.26
N LYS A 58 -12.48 -26.18 0.05
CA LYS A 58 -11.91 -25.06 0.84
C LYS A 58 -10.41 -25.22 1.09
N ASN A 59 -9.77 -26.27 0.57
CA ASN A 59 -8.37 -26.58 0.88
C ASN A 59 -7.41 -25.47 0.43
N MET A 60 -7.64 -24.87 -0.75
CA MET A 60 -6.89 -23.69 -1.20
C MET A 60 -7.02 -22.50 -0.23
N GLN A 61 -8.21 -22.26 0.34
CA GLN A 61 -8.40 -21.18 1.31
C GLN A 61 -7.59 -21.43 2.57
N VAL A 62 -7.70 -22.64 3.13
CA VAL A 62 -6.94 -23.03 4.34
C VAL A 62 -5.44 -22.99 4.09
N LEU A 63 -4.98 -23.45 2.92
CA LEU A 63 -3.57 -23.41 2.56
C LEU A 63 -3.05 -21.97 2.43
N VAL A 64 -3.77 -21.11 1.70
CA VAL A 64 -3.39 -19.71 1.52
C VAL A 64 -3.45 -18.93 2.84
N GLU A 65 -4.45 -19.20 3.68
CA GLU A 65 -4.55 -18.62 5.01
C GLU A 65 -3.37 -19.05 5.90
N TYR A 66 -3.04 -20.35 5.90
CA TYR A 66 -1.87 -20.87 6.60
C TYR A 66 -0.57 -20.23 6.08
N LEU A 67 -0.32 -20.26 4.76
CA LEU A 67 0.87 -19.67 4.15
C LEU A 67 0.99 -18.16 4.41
N SER A 68 -0.13 -17.43 4.53
CA SER A 68 -0.12 -16.01 4.87
C SER A 68 0.22 -15.71 6.34
N THR A 69 -0.03 -16.68 7.23
CA THR A 69 0.09 -16.53 8.68
C THR A 69 1.39 -17.13 9.23
N ILE A 70 2.13 -17.88 8.40
CA ILE A 70 3.43 -18.45 8.79
C ILE A 70 4.42 -17.33 9.16
N GLU A 71 4.95 -17.41 10.39
CA GLU A 71 6.03 -16.54 10.87
C GLU A 71 7.40 -16.96 10.30
N ASN A 72 7.60 -18.25 10.03
CA ASN A 72 8.84 -18.77 9.45
C ASN A 72 8.86 -18.61 7.92
N GLU A 73 9.31 -17.46 7.44
CA GLU A 73 9.37 -17.10 6.02
C GLU A 73 10.29 -18.02 5.18
N GLN A 74 11.20 -18.78 5.82
CA GLN A 74 12.05 -19.75 5.11
C GLN A 74 11.25 -20.90 4.50
N LEU A 75 10.08 -21.25 5.06
CA LEU A 75 9.21 -22.27 4.48
C LEU A 75 8.65 -21.82 3.11
N LEU A 76 8.43 -20.51 2.92
CA LEU A 76 7.96 -19.95 1.65
C LEU A 76 9.03 -20.01 0.55
N THR A 77 10.31 -20.06 0.92
CA THR A 77 11.43 -20.18 -0.03
C THR A 77 11.69 -21.60 -0.52
N THR A 78 11.01 -22.60 0.02
CA THR A 78 11.11 -23.97 -0.50
C THR A 78 10.66 -23.98 -1.96
N GLU A 79 11.46 -24.60 -2.83
CA GLU A 79 11.27 -24.62 -4.30
C GLU A 79 9.82 -24.97 -4.70
N GLN A 80 9.21 -25.94 -4.04
CA GLN A 80 7.85 -26.39 -4.33
C GLN A 80 6.78 -25.36 -3.98
N ILE A 81 6.92 -24.69 -2.83
CA ILE A 81 5.96 -23.68 -2.36
C ILE A 81 6.08 -22.41 -3.21
N ARG A 82 7.31 -22.00 -3.53
CA ARG A 82 7.56 -20.86 -4.43
C ARG A 82 6.87 -21.05 -5.78
N ILE A 83 7.06 -22.21 -6.40
CA ILE A 83 6.47 -22.51 -7.72
C ILE A 83 4.95 -22.54 -7.64
N LEU A 84 4.38 -23.09 -6.56
CA LEU A 84 2.94 -23.06 -6.34
C LEU A 84 2.42 -21.62 -6.23
N ILE A 85 3.09 -20.77 -5.44
CA ILE A 85 2.70 -19.36 -5.26
C ILE A 85 2.80 -18.61 -6.58
N GLU A 86 3.84 -18.82 -7.37
CA GLU A 86 4.02 -18.18 -8.67
C GLU A 86 2.95 -18.64 -9.68
N LEU A 87 2.59 -19.92 -9.69
CA LEU A 87 1.48 -20.44 -10.49
C LEU A 87 0.16 -19.79 -10.09
N LEU A 88 -0.17 -19.79 -8.79
CA LEU A 88 -1.40 -19.17 -8.29
C LEU A 88 -1.41 -17.68 -8.65
N TRP A 89 -0.32 -16.97 -8.40
CA TRP A 89 -0.16 -15.56 -8.71
C TRP A 89 -0.41 -15.25 -10.19
N SER A 90 0.13 -16.04 -11.11
CA SER A 90 -0.05 -15.81 -12.55
C SER A 90 -1.53 -15.76 -12.96
N LYS A 91 -2.37 -16.60 -12.35
CA LYS A 91 -3.82 -16.62 -12.61
C LYS A 91 -4.54 -15.53 -11.83
N PHE A 92 -4.30 -15.43 -10.52
CA PHE A 92 -4.97 -14.47 -9.65
C PHE A 92 -4.66 -13.02 -10.02
N PHE A 93 -3.43 -12.72 -10.45
CA PHE A 93 -3.01 -11.39 -10.87
C PHE A 93 -3.93 -10.81 -11.94
N PHE A 94 -4.21 -11.57 -13.01
CA PHE A 94 -5.06 -11.08 -14.09
C PHE A 94 -6.49 -10.81 -13.63
N TYR A 95 -7.05 -11.68 -12.78
CA TYR A 95 -8.40 -11.48 -12.23
C TYR A 95 -8.47 -10.28 -11.29
N ILE A 96 -7.48 -10.11 -10.40
CA ILE A 96 -7.41 -8.97 -9.47
C ILE A 96 -7.22 -7.67 -10.26
N PHE A 97 -6.31 -7.67 -11.23
CA PHE A 97 -6.02 -6.51 -12.07
C PHE A 97 -7.26 -6.05 -12.84
N THR A 98 -7.94 -6.97 -13.53
CA THR A 98 -9.08 -6.61 -14.39
C THR A 98 -10.39 -6.40 -13.64
N ARG A 99 -10.66 -7.15 -12.57
CA ARG A 99 -11.94 -7.08 -11.86
C ARG A 99 -11.91 -6.21 -10.61
N ALA A 100 -10.74 -5.84 -10.09
CA ALA A 100 -10.67 -5.00 -8.90
C ALA A 100 -9.90 -3.71 -9.18
N PHE A 101 -8.66 -3.81 -9.65
CA PHE A 101 -7.79 -2.63 -9.84
C PHE A 101 -8.28 -1.68 -10.94
N ILE A 102 -8.58 -2.17 -12.16
CA ILE A 102 -9.08 -1.29 -13.24
C ILE A 102 -10.39 -0.59 -12.86
N PRO A 103 -11.43 -1.30 -12.36
CA PRO A 103 -12.65 -0.64 -11.88
C PRO A 103 -12.39 0.40 -10.78
N PHE A 104 -11.41 0.16 -9.91
CA PHE A 104 -11.03 1.10 -8.87
C PHE A 104 -10.43 2.37 -9.46
N ILE A 105 -9.52 2.27 -10.43
CA ILE A 105 -8.92 3.43 -11.09
C ILE A 105 -9.99 4.25 -11.81
N ILE A 106 -10.92 3.61 -12.51
CA ILE A 106 -12.04 4.29 -13.18
C ILE A 106 -12.92 5.02 -12.15
N TYR A 107 -13.28 4.33 -11.07
CA TYR A 107 -14.06 4.90 -9.98
C TYR A 107 -13.34 6.11 -9.34
N MET A 108 -12.06 5.96 -8.98
CA MET A 108 -11.26 6.99 -8.34
C MET A 108 -11.13 8.23 -9.22
N ILE A 109 -10.76 8.06 -10.50
CA ILE A 109 -10.61 9.18 -11.43
C ILE A 109 -11.95 9.87 -11.63
N SER A 110 -13.02 9.11 -11.86
CA SER A 110 -14.38 9.65 -12.02
C SER A 110 -14.83 10.44 -10.79
N MET A 111 -14.55 9.94 -9.58
CA MET A 111 -14.95 10.60 -8.34
C MET A 111 -14.19 11.90 -8.11
N ILE A 112 -12.87 11.88 -8.33
CA ILE A 112 -12.02 13.06 -8.17
C ILE A 112 -12.42 14.14 -9.18
N THR A 113 -12.59 13.79 -10.45
CA THR A 113 -13.00 14.77 -11.48
C THR A 113 -14.40 15.31 -11.19
N TYR A 114 -15.33 14.44 -10.79
CA TYR A 114 -16.67 14.87 -10.38
C TYR A 114 -16.63 15.89 -9.23
N PHE A 115 -15.89 15.61 -8.15
CA PHE A 115 -15.79 16.53 -7.02
C PHE A 115 -15.11 17.86 -7.38
N GLN A 116 -14.00 17.81 -8.13
CA GLN A 116 -13.28 19.02 -8.53
C GLN A 116 -14.17 19.96 -9.36
N TRP A 117 -14.96 19.41 -10.29
CA TRP A 117 -15.83 20.23 -11.15
C TRP A 117 -17.12 20.63 -10.44
N SER A 118 -17.81 19.69 -9.78
CA SER A 118 -19.10 19.94 -9.13
C SER A 118 -19.01 20.91 -7.95
N LEU A 119 -17.87 20.97 -7.26
CA LEU A 119 -17.65 21.84 -6.10
C LEU A 119 -16.81 23.08 -6.45
N SER A 120 -16.46 23.27 -7.73
CA SER A 120 -15.75 24.44 -8.19
C SER A 120 -16.60 25.70 -8.00
N PRO A 121 -16.03 26.82 -7.50
CA PRO A 121 -16.76 28.08 -7.37
C PRO A 121 -17.32 28.57 -8.72
N GLU A 122 -16.64 28.28 -9.83
CA GLU A 122 -17.08 28.63 -11.18
C GLU A 122 -18.41 27.95 -11.52
N TYR A 123 -18.53 26.64 -11.32
CA TYR A 123 -19.77 25.92 -11.58
C TYR A 123 -20.92 26.39 -10.68
N VAL A 124 -20.66 26.60 -9.39
CA VAL A 124 -21.66 27.10 -8.42
C VAL A 124 -22.19 28.49 -8.82
N ASN A 125 -21.35 29.32 -9.45
CA ASN A 125 -21.70 30.68 -9.87
C ASN A 125 -22.38 30.77 -11.25
N GLY A 126 -22.84 29.65 -11.82
CA GLY A 126 -23.78 29.65 -12.95
C GLY A 126 -23.16 29.43 -14.34
N TYR A 127 -22.11 28.62 -14.46
CA TYR A 127 -21.67 28.11 -15.76
C TYR A 127 -22.69 27.08 -16.31
N ASP A 128 -23.64 27.57 -17.10
CA ASP A 128 -24.78 26.80 -17.63
C ASP A 128 -24.53 26.34 -19.08
N GLU A 129 -23.41 25.65 -19.32
CA GLU A 129 -23.15 25.01 -20.61
C GLU A 129 -23.71 23.57 -20.58
N PHE A 130 -24.66 23.27 -21.47
CA PHE A 130 -25.30 21.95 -21.55
C PHE A 130 -24.29 20.80 -21.67
N SER A 131 -23.18 21.01 -22.36
CA SER A 131 -22.07 20.04 -22.50
C SER A 131 -21.45 19.67 -21.14
N VAL A 132 -21.28 20.64 -20.25
CA VAL A 132 -20.72 20.48 -18.91
C VAL A 132 -21.70 19.74 -18.00
N LEU A 133 -23.00 20.05 -18.07
CA LEU A 133 -24.03 19.34 -17.31
C LEU A 133 -24.11 17.85 -17.70
N VAL A 134 -24.06 17.55 -19.00
CA VAL A 134 -24.02 16.16 -19.49
C VAL A 134 -22.74 15.44 -19.03
N ALA A 135 -21.59 16.11 -19.06
CA ALA A 135 -20.35 15.55 -18.55
C ALA A 135 -20.40 15.26 -17.03
N LEU A 136 -20.96 16.17 -16.23
CA LEU A 136 -21.09 15.99 -14.78
C LEU A 136 -22.07 14.88 -14.41
N THR A 137 -23.22 14.80 -15.08
CA THR A 137 -24.21 13.75 -14.84
C THR A 137 -23.70 12.36 -15.23
N THR A 138 -22.90 12.27 -16.30
CA THR A 138 -22.26 11.01 -16.69
C THR A 138 -21.17 10.60 -15.70
N LEU A 139 -20.32 11.52 -15.24
CA LEU A 139 -19.32 11.26 -14.19
C LEU A 139 -19.96 10.87 -12.85
N CYS A 140 -21.05 11.54 -12.45
CA CYS A 140 -21.81 11.17 -11.25
C CYS A 140 -22.36 9.75 -11.38
N SER A 141 -22.92 9.39 -12.53
CA SER A 141 -23.47 8.06 -12.79
C SER A 141 -22.40 6.96 -12.69
N ILE A 142 -21.22 7.19 -13.27
CA ILE A 142 -20.07 6.27 -13.17
C ILE A 142 -19.63 6.13 -11.71
N SER A 143 -19.58 7.23 -10.98
CA SER A 143 -19.16 7.26 -9.58
C SER A 143 -20.13 6.49 -8.68
N VAL A 144 -21.44 6.69 -8.83
CA VAL A 144 -22.49 5.95 -8.11
C VAL A 144 -22.44 4.46 -8.44
N ALA A 145 -22.25 4.09 -9.71
CA ALA A 145 -22.07 2.70 -10.10
C ALA A 145 -20.81 2.08 -9.47
N GLY A 146 -19.72 2.85 -9.39
CA GLY A 146 -18.48 2.45 -8.71
C GLY A 146 -18.68 2.20 -7.21
N ILE A 147 -19.37 3.10 -6.50
CA ILE A 147 -19.73 2.92 -5.08
C ILE A 147 -20.52 1.63 -4.90
N GLY A 148 -21.54 1.38 -5.73
CA GLY A 148 -22.35 0.17 -5.66
C GLY A 148 -21.51 -1.11 -5.91
N TYR A 149 -20.59 -1.06 -6.89
CA TYR A 149 -19.69 -2.17 -7.18
C TYR A 149 -18.77 -2.51 -6.00
N PHE A 150 -18.10 -1.50 -5.42
CA PHE A 150 -17.21 -1.68 -4.28
C PHE A 150 -17.95 -2.03 -2.99
N PHE A 151 -19.18 -1.55 -2.79
CA PHE A 151 -20.01 -1.98 -1.67
C PHE A 151 -20.32 -3.48 -1.74
N VAL A 152 -20.68 -4.01 -2.91
CA VAL A 152 -20.88 -5.46 -3.11
C VAL A 152 -19.57 -6.23 -2.90
N TYR A 153 -18.45 -5.63 -3.29
CA TYR A 153 -17.12 -6.20 -3.11
C TYR A 153 -16.79 -6.38 -1.61
N GLU A 154 -16.92 -5.31 -0.83
CA GLU A 154 -16.69 -5.32 0.62
C GLU A 154 -17.68 -6.25 1.35
N TYR A 155 -18.95 -6.27 0.92
CA TYR A 155 -19.93 -7.18 1.49
C TYR A 155 -19.56 -8.66 1.29
N LYS A 156 -19.10 -9.02 0.08
CA LYS A 156 -18.63 -10.38 -0.22
C LYS A 156 -17.36 -10.72 0.56
N GLN A 157 -16.46 -9.76 0.76
CA GLN A 157 -15.28 -9.94 1.58
C GLN A 157 -15.67 -10.20 3.04
N ALA A 158 -16.47 -9.32 3.66
CA ALA A 158 -16.92 -9.45 5.04
C ALA A 158 -17.66 -10.78 5.32
N SER A 159 -18.49 -11.24 4.38
CA SER A 159 -19.22 -12.51 4.50
C SER A 159 -18.31 -13.75 4.47
N ASN A 160 -17.19 -13.70 3.73
CA ASN A 160 -16.29 -14.83 3.58
C ASN A 160 -15.24 -14.95 4.70
N TYR A 161 -14.71 -13.84 5.22
CA TYR A 161 -13.68 -13.85 6.29
C TYR A 161 -14.29 -13.69 7.70
N GLY A 162 -15.55 -13.25 7.79
CA GLY A 162 -16.21 -12.94 9.04
C GLY A 162 -15.91 -11.52 9.53
N VAL A 163 -16.91 -10.90 10.16
CA VAL A 163 -16.89 -9.47 10.55
C VAL A 163 -15.76 -9.13 11.51
N LYS A 164 -15.36 -10.05 12.41
CA LYS A 164 -14.29 -9.81 13.38
C LYS A 164 -12.91 -9.63 12.74
N VAL A 165 -12.58 -10.47 11.77
CA VAL A 165 -11.30 -10.40 11.06
C VAL A 165 -11.30 -9.16 10.15
N PHE A 166 -12.45 -8.87 9.54
CA PHE A 166 -12.62 -7.71 8.67
C PHE A 166 -12.38 -6.37 9.38
N VAL A 167 -12.90 -6.18 10.60
CA VAL A 167 -12.72 -4.91 11.35
C VAL A 167 -11.29 -4.74 11.89
N SER A 168 -10.51 -5.83 11.98
CA SER A 168 -9.12 -5.75 12.45
C SER A 168 -8.13 -5.31 11.36
N ASP A 169 -8.52 -5.36 10.09
CA ASP A 169 -7.66 -4.94 8.99
C ASP A 169 -7.77 -3.43 8.71
N ILE A 170 -6.64 -2.76 8.63
CA ILE A 170 -6.57 -1.31 8.42
C ILE A 170 -7.15 -0.92 7.06
N TRP A 171 -7.01 -1.79 6.05
CA TRP A 171 -7.48 -1.51 4.69
C TRP A 171 -9.00 -1.58 4.60
N SER A 172 -9.62 -2.57 5.25
CA SER A 172 -11.07 -2.67 5.34
C SER A 172 -11.70 -1.45 6.01
N PHE A 173 -11.05 -0.89 7.04
CA PHE A 173 -11.49 0.37 7.65
C PHE A 173 -11.42 1.55 6.66
N VAL A 174 -10.34 1.66 5.88
CA VAL A 174 -10.19 2.70 4.84
C VAL A 174 -11.26 2.54 3.75
N ASP A 175 -11.60 1.32 3.35
CA ASP A 175 -12.62 1.07 2.32
C ASP A 175 -14.02 1.47 2.78
N ILE A 176 -14.42 1.04 3.98
CA ILE A 176 -15.73 1.38 4.56
C ILE A 176 -15.84 2.89 4.77
N SER A 177 -14.81 3.52 5.36
CA SER A 177 -14.82 4.96 5.62
C SER A 177 -14.89 5.77 4.31
N SER A 178 -14.16 5.34 3.28
CA SER A 178 -14.24 5.95 1.94
C SER A 178 -15.64 5.83 1.34
N ILE A 179 -16.26 4.63 1.38
CA ILE A 179 -17.62 4.44 0.85
C ILE A 179 -18.64 5.32 1.60
N ILE A 180 -18.57 5.35 2.94
CA ILE A 180 -19.49 6.15 3.76
C ILE A 180 -19.36 7.64 3.45
N LEU A 181 -18.12 8.16 3.38
CA LEU A 181 -17.87 9.56 3.09
C LEU A 181 -18.35 9.95 1.68
N ASN A 182 -18.08 9.14 0.67
CA ASN A 182 -18.54 9.40 -0.69
C ASN A 182 -20.07 9.39 -0.80
N ILE A 183 -20.76 8.46 -0.12
CA ILE A 183 -22.23 8.48 -0.04
C ILE A 183 -22.73 9.74 0.67
N THR A 184 -22.10 10.11 1.78
CA THR A 184 -22.48 11.30 2.56
C THR A 184 -22.38 12.56 1.72
N ILE A 185 -21.31 12.72 0.93
CA ILE A 185 -21.13 13.88 0.05
C ILE A 185 -22.25 13.94 -1.00
N LEU A 186 -22.58 12.82 -1.65
CA LEU A 186 -23.66 12.79 -2.64
C LEU A 186 -25.02 13.15 -2.02
N VAL A 187 -25.30 12.68 -0.79
CA VAL A 187 -26.53 13.04 -0.07
C VAL A 187 -26.54 14.54 0.28
N LEU A 188 -25.43 15.09 0.77
CA LEU A 188 -25.34 16.52 1.09
C LEU A 188 -25.49 17.41 -0.14
N GLN A 189 -24.98 16.98 -1.30
CA GLN A 189 -25.18 17.68 -2.57
C GLN A 189 -26.65 17.67 -3.01
N VAL A 190 -27.35 16.54 -2.86
CA VAL A 190 -28.80 16.46 -3.16
C VAL A 190 -29.64 17.29 -2.19
N MET A 191 -29.18 17.45 -0.94
CA MET A 191 -29.81 18.29 0.07
C MET A 191 -29.46 19.78 -0.04
N GLU A 192 -28.74 20.18 -1.09
CA GLU A 192 -28.33 21.57 -1.37
C GLU A 192 -27.66 22.24 -0.16
N GLN A 193 -26.85 21.48 0.58
CA GLN A 193 -26.08 22.02 1.70
C GLN A 193 -24.94 22.93 1.23
N ASP A 194 -24.43 23.74 2.15
CA ASP A 194 -23.37 24.70 1.86
C ASP A 194 -22.12 24.04 1.25
N ALA A 195 -21.66 24.60 0.13
CA ALA A 195 -20.57 24.07 -0.68
C ALA A 195 -19.23 24.06 0.09
N GLU A 196 -19.04 24.97 1.05
CA GLU A 196 -17.81 24.99 1.85
C GLU A 196 -17.68 23.75 2.73
N THR A 197 -18.75 23.41 3.45
CA THR A 197 -18.80 22.20 4.30
C THR A 197 -18.61 20.94 3.46
N ILE A 198 -19.23 20.88 2.28
CA ILE A 198 -19.07 19.74 1.37
C ILE A 198 -17.63 19.64 0.86
N ARG A 199 -16.97 20.76 0.52
CA ARG A 199 -15.56 20.78 0.09
C ARG A 199 -14.60 20.24 1.16
N GLN A 200 -14.83 20.59 2.43
CA GLN A 200 -14.02 20.08 3.54
C GLN A 200 -14.13 18.55 3.63
N ILE A 201 -15.36 18.01 3.60
CA ILE A 201 -15.59 16.56 3.66
C ILE A 201 -15.04 15.85 2.40
N ALA A 202 -15.21 16.46 1.24
CA ALA A 202 -14.67 15.95 -0.03
C ALA A 202 -13.15 15.88 -0.05
N SER A 203 -12.46 16.83 0.59
CA SER A 203 -10.99 16.79 0.70
C SER A 203 -10.50 15.55 1.44
N VAL A 204 -11.19 15.15 2.51
CA VAL A 204 -10.89 13.94 3.29
C VAL A 204 -11.22 12.69 2.48
N ALA A 205 -12.36 12.67 1.77
CA ALA A 205 -12.74 11.53 0.93
C ALA A 205 -11.73 11.28 -0.21
N VAL A 206 -11.29 12.35 -0.89
CA VAL A 206 -10.25 12.26 -1.94
C VAL A 206 -8.93 11.77 -1.35
N PHE A 207 -8.53 12.25 -0.17
CA PHE A 207 -7.33 11.76 0.50
C PHE A 207 -7.41 10.25 0.78
N LEU A 208 -8.54 9.73 1.28
CA LEU A 208 -8.71 8.29 1.52
C LEU A 208 -8.66 7.46 0.24
N LEU A 209 -9.19 7.96 -0.89
CA LEU A 209 -9.05 7.30 -2.19
C LEU A 209 -7.59 7.16 -2.61
N TRP A 210 -6.76 8.20 -2.36
CA TRP A 210 -5.32 8.13 -2.58
C TRP A 210 -4.62 7.16 -1.62
N VAL A 211 -5.01 7.14 -0.34
CA VAL A 211 -4.51 6.12 0.61
C VAL A 211 -4.82 4.71 0.10
N LYS A 212 -6.01 4.48 -0.45
CA LYS A 212 -6.35 3.19 -1.07
C LYS A 212 -5.53 2.89 -2.32
N MET A 213 -5.05 3.89 -3.06
CA MET A 213 -4.11 3.67 -4.16
C MET A 213 -2.79 3.02 -3.67
N PHE A 214 -2.30 3.36 -2.47
CA PHE A 214 -1.15 2.68 -1.87
C PHE A 214 -1.41 1.20 -1.61
N TYR A 215 -2.62 0.78 -1.26
CA TYR A 215 -2.96 -0.65 -1.18
C TYR A 215 -2.77 -1.34 -2.53
N TRP A 216 -3.26 -0.73 -3.62
CA TRP A 216 -3.15 -1.33 -4.95
C TRP A 216 -1.73 -1.40 -5.48
N MET A 217 -0.82 -0.56 -4.99
CA MET A 217 0.61 -0.65 -5.29
C MET A 217 1.25 -1.95 -4.79
N ARG A 218 0.59 -2.71 -3.89
CA ARG A 218 1.00 -4.09 -3.52
C ARG A 218 0.87 -5.08 -4.68
N LEU A 219 0.10 -4.75 -5.72
CA LEU A 219 -0.11 -5.61 -6.89
C LEU A 219 1.13 -5.74 -7.77
N PHE A 220 2.03 -4.74 -7.78
CA PHE A 220 3.24 -4.77 -8.60
C PHE A 220 4.46 -5.11 -7.74
N GLY A 221 5.25 -6.11 -8.14
CA GLY A 221 6.35 -6.64 -7.32
C GLY A 221 7.35 -5.59 -6.79
N PRO A 222 7.88 -4.68 -7.63
CA PRO A 222 8.82 -3.66 -7.17
C PRO A 222 8.20 -2.66 -6.18
N THR A 223 6.98 -2.20 -6.43
CA THR A 223 6.28 -1.23 -5.55
C THR A 223 5.82 -1.89 -4.25
N ALA A 224 5.44 -3.16 -4.29
CA ALA A 224 5.06 -3.93 -3.11
C ALA A 224 6.22 -4.04 -2.12
N ALA A 225 7.44 -4.31 -2.61
CA ALA A 225 8.64 -4.30 -1.77
C ALA A 225 8.90 -2.92 -1.15
N PHE A 226 8.71 -1.85 -1.92
CA PHE A 226 8.85 -0.47 -1.45
C PHE A 226 7.85 -0.12 -0.33
N LEU A 227 6.57 -0.46 -0.52
CA LEU A 227 5.55 -0.25 0.52
C LEU A 227 5.85 -1.04 1.79
N ARG A 228 6.34 -2.27 1.65
CA ARG A 228 6.69 -3.06 2.82
C ARG A 228 7.80 -2.39 3.62
N MET A 229 8.83 -1.87 2.95
CA MET A 229 9.88 -1.09 3.60
C MET A 229 9.30 0.12 4.34
N ILE A 230 8.39 0.88 3.71
CA ILE A 230 7.73 2.03 4.36
C ILE A 230 6.98 1.58 5.63
N ILE A 231 6.18 0.51 5.57
CA ILE A 231 5.40 0.03 6.72
C ILE A 231 6.30 -0.39 7.87
N GLU A 232 7.39 -1.12 7.60
CA GLU A 232 8.35 -1.53 8.63
C GLU A 232 9.12 -0.33 9.21
N ILE A 233 9.52 0.64 8.38
CA ILE A 233 10.15 1.88 8.84
C ILE A 233 9.23 2.67 9.76
N ILE A 234 7.95 2.82 9.40
CA ILE A 234 6.95 3.50 10.26
C ILE A 234 6.80 2.75 11.58
N ARG A 235 6.70 1.41 11.54
CA ARG A 235 6.57 0.58 12.75
C ARG A 235 7.78 0.71 13.68
N ASP A 236 8.98 0.61 13.14
CA ASP A 236 10.22 0.68 13.93
C ASP A 236 10.45 2.08 14.51
N SER A 237 10.05 3.12 13.78
CA SER A 237 10.16 4.52 14.24
C SER A 237 9.07 4.94 15.23
N MET A 238 8.06 4.12 15.54
CA MET A 238 6.96 4.50 16.45
C MET A 238 7.45 4.92 17.85
N GLN A 239 8.39 4.17 18.43
CA GLN A 239 8.95 4.50 19.75
C GLN A 239 9.66 5.85 19.73
N PHE A 240 10.37 6.12 18.63
CA PHE A 240 11.04 7.39 18.40
C PHE A 240 10.04 8.55 18.23
N ILE A 241 8.98 8.36 17.43
CA ILE A 241 7.95 9.38 17.19
C ILE A 241 7.29 9.80 18.52
N VAL A 242 7.02 8.86 19.41
CA VAL A 242 6.48 9.17 20.74
C VAL A 242 7.44 10.04 21.54
N MET A 243 8.73 9.70 21.57
CA MET A 243 9.76 10.50 22.25
C MET A 243 9.92 11.90 21.61
N PHE A 244 9.83 11.99 20.28
CA PHE A 244 9.90 13.25 19.55
C PHE A 244 8.72 14.17 19.91
N PHE A 245 7.49 13.65 19.97
CA PHE A 245 6.34 14.44 20.40
C PHE A 245 6.45 14.89 21.87
N ILE A 246 7.02 14.09 22.76
CA ILE A 246 7.28 14.51 24.15
C ILE A 246 8.22 15.73 24.18
N CYS A 247 9.28 15.73 23.36
CA CYS A 247 10.17 16.88 23.24
C CYS A 247 9.45 18.11 22.67
N ILE A 248 8.63 17.94 21.63
CA ILE A 248 7.80 19.04 21.10
C ILE A 248 6.92 19.62 22.19
N PHE A 249 6.17 18.80 22.93
CA PHE A 249 5.31 19.29 24.01
C PHE A 249 6.10 20.01 25.10
N MET A 250 7.29 19.52 25.46
CA MET A 250 8.14 20.14 26.46
C MET A 250 8.52 21.59 26.08
N PHE A 251 9.03 21.80 24.86
CA PHE A 251 9.43 23.13 24.40
C PHE A 251 8.22 24.01 24.04
N SER A 252 7.19 23.45 23.41
CA SER A 252 5.94 24.14 23.11
C SER A 252 5.30 24.76 24.35
N ASN A 253 5.21 24.01 25.46
CA ASN A 253 4.66 24.55 26.71
C ASN A 253 5.52 25.69 27.29
N ALA A 254 6.85 25.59 27.18
CA ALA A 254 7.76 26.63 27.62
C ALA A 254 7.62 27.91 26.77
N LEU A 255 7.54 27.77 25.44
CA LEU A 255 7.36 28.88 24.53
C LEU A 255 5.95 29.52 24.66
N PHE A 256 4.92 28.71 24.94
CA PHE A 256 3.57 29.20 25.24
C PHE A 256 3.57 30.13 26.46
N MET A 257 4.27 29.75 27.53
CA MET A 257 4.40 30.61 28.72
C MET A 257 5.15 31.91 28.44
N LEU A 258 6.18 31.89 27.60
CA LEU A 258 6.89 33.11 27.19
C LEU A 258 6.04 34.01 26.29
N ASN A 259 5.17 33.42 25.47
CA ASN A 259 4.23 34.18 24.65
C ASN A 259 3.21 34.94 25.51
N ALA A 260 2.82 34.40 26.67
CA ALA A 260 1.89 35.07 27.59
C ALA A 260 2.45 36.37 28.19
N ASN A 261 3.77 36.57 28.16
CA ASN A 261 4.39 37.83 28.59
C ASN A 261 4.35 38.91 27.51
N ARG A 262 4.04 38.59 26.26
CA ARG A 262 4.11 39.52 25.13
C ARG A 262 2.81 40.29 24.93
N ASP A 263 2.92 41.42 24.25
CA ASP A 263 1.76 42.19 23.83
C ASP A 263 1.03 41.46 22.69
N PRO A 264 -0.31 41.62 22.57
CA PRO A 264 -1.09 40.96 21.52
C PRO A 264 -0.65 41.27 20.09
N ASP A 265 0.03 42.40 19.88
CA ASP A 265 0.53 42.86 18.58
C ASP A 265 1.93 42.30 18.22
N ASP A 266 2.61 41.63 19.17
CA ASP A 266 3.95 41.04 19.00
C ASP A 266 3.97 39.60 19.54
N THR A 267 3.20 38.71 18.90
CA THR A 267 3.16 37.30 19.28
C THR A 267 4.32 36.50 18.66
N LEU A 268 4.73 35.44 19.33
CA LEU A 268 5.72 34.49 18.81
C LEU A 268 5.17 33.64 17.66
N PHE A 269 3.86 33.44 17.63
CA PHE A 269 3.16 32.59 16.67
C PHE A 269 1.90 33.32 16.20
N ASP A 270 1.38 32.90 15.04
CA ASP A 270 0.17 33.44 14.44
C ASP A 270 -1.04 33.40 15.42
N PRO A 271 -1.75 34.52 15.65
CA PRO A 271 -2.90 34.57 16.56
C PRO A 271 -4.17 33.87 16.03
N ASP A 272 -4.23 33.49 14.75
CA ASP A 272 -5.47 33.02 14.10
C ASP A 272 -5.97 31.63 14.54
N LEU A 273 -5.16 30.88 15.29
CA LEU A 273 -5.45 29.52 15.76
C LEU A 273 -5.54 29.45 17.30
N ALA A 274 -6.12 28.37 17.83
CA ALA A 274 -6.25 28.18 19.28
C ALA A 274 -4.89 28.25 20.00
N ALA A 275 -4.80 29.12 21.01
CA ALA A 275 -3.55 29.56 21.63
C ALA A 275 -2.51 28.46 22.00
N PRO A 276 -2.88 27.30 22.59
CA PRO A 276 -1.89 26.25 22.88
C PRO A 276 -1.47 25.47 21.62
N MET A 277 -2.37 25.30 20.65
CA MET A 277 -2.09 24.56 19.41
C MET A 277 -0.99 25.24 18.58
N ASN A 278 -0.94 26.57 18.59
CA ASN A 278 0.06 27.32 17.85
C ASN A 278 1.47 27.09 18.34
N SER A 279 1.64 27.00 19.66
CA SER A 279 2.95 26.71 20.23
C SER A 279 3.44 25.31 19.86
N ILE A 280 2.52 24.33 19.71
CA ILE A 280 2.85 22.96 19.30
C ILE A 280 3.25 22.93 17.83
N ILE A 281 2.47 23.58 16.97
CA ILE A 281 2.74 23.66 15.52
C ILE A 281 4.06 24.38 15.29
N TYR A 282 4.28 25.51 15.95
CA TYR A 282 5.52 26.26 15.83
C TYR A 282 6.75 25.45 16.25
N GLU A 283 6.68 24.74 17.37
CA GLU A 283 7.78 23.89 17.82
C GLU A 283 7.99 22.68 16.89
N TYR A 284 6.92 22.13 16.31
CA TYR A 284 7.02 21.10 15.27
C TYR A 284 7.75 21.61 14.02
N LEU A 285 7.43 22.84 13.57
CA LEU A 285 8.11 23.48 12.44
C LEU A 285 9.59 23.75 12.74
N ILE A 286 9.93 24.22 13.94
CA ILE A 286 11.32 24.33 14.40
C ILE A 286 12.01 22.96 14.36
N GLY A 287 11.34 21.91 14.83
CA GLY A 287 11.87 20.54 14.81
C GLY A 287 12.16 20.01 13.39
N LEU A 288 11.44 20.51 12.38
CA LEU A 288 11.68 20.23 10.96
C LEU A 288 12.75 21.13 10.31
N GLY A 289 13.18 22.19 11.00
CA GLY A 289 14.20 23.13 10.53
C GLY A 289 13.66 24.46 9.97
N GLU A 290 12.37 24.75 10.15
CA GLU A 290 11.79 26.07 9.83
C GLU A 290 11.93 27.01 11.03
N PHE A 291 12.89 27.93 10.95
CA PHE A 291 13.25 28.81 12.06
C PHE A 291 12.51 30.16 11.96
N GLY A 292 11.29 30.23 12.48
CA GLY A 292 10.50 31.48 12.56
C GLY A 292 10.99 32.44 13.65
N VAL A 293 12.22 32.96 13.50
CA VAL A 293 12.95 33.72 14.55
C VAL A 293 12.66 35.24 14.56
N ASP A 294 11.74 35.71 13.72
CA ASP A 294 11.51 37.15 13.51
C ASP A 294 11.12 37.91 14.79
N SER A 295 10.31 37.29 15.65
CA SER A 295 9.82 37.91 16.90
C SER A 295 10.78 37.76 18.10
N TYR A 296 11.99 37.20 17.91
CA TYR A 296 12.91 36.90 19.03
C TYR A 296 13.66 38.13 19.56
N GLY A 297 13.61 39.24 18.83
CA GLY A 297 14.32 40.48 19.16
C GLY A 297 13.67 41.31 20.28
N VAL A 298 12.39 41.08 20.59
CA VAL A 298 11.57 42.02 21.36
C VAL A 298 11.63 41.76 22.87
N LYS A 299 11.04 40.65 23.33
CA LYS A 299 10.92 40.31 24.76
C LYS A 299 11.48 38.93 25.09
N ASP A 300 12.03 38.77 26.29
CA ASP A 300 12.61 37.53 26.80
C ASP A 300 13.69 36.91 25.89
N ARG A 301 14.40 37.78 25.15
CA ARG A 301 15.38 37.42 24.11
C ARG A 301 16.36 36.35 24.56
N SER A 302 16.99 36.53 25.72
CA SER A 302 18.02 35.60 26.21
C SER A 302 17.48 34.19 26.47
N ILE A 303 16.27 34.08 27.01
CA ILE A 303 15.64 32.79 27.31
C ILE A 303 15.19 32.12 26.01
N LEU A 304 14.61 32.88 25.07
CA LEU A 304 14.21 32.37 23.75
C LEU A 304 15.38 31.79 22.96
N TRP A 305 16.49 32.53 22.86
CA TRP A 305 17.68 32.03 22.17
C TRP A 305 18.26 30.79 22.84
N THR A 306 18.15 30.68 24.16
CA THR A 306 18.58 29.48 24.89
C THR A 306 17.68 28.29 24.56
N TYR A 307 16.36 28.44 24.59
CA TYR A 307 15.43 27.37 24.22
C TYR A 307 15.52 26.98 22.76
N PHE A 308 15.74 27.94 21.87
CA PHE A 308 15.94 27.68 20.45
C PHE A 308 17.18 26.81 20.18
N VAL A 309 18.32 27.15 20.79
CA VAL A 309 19.55 26.36 20.64
C VAL A 309 19.38 24.97 21.24
N LEU A 310 18.73 24.86 22.40
CA LEU A 310 18.46 23.56 23.03
C LEU A 310 17.47 22.70 22.22
N SER A 311 16.39 23.30 21.72
CA SER A 311 15.40 22.62 20.88
C SER A 311 16.07 22.10 19.61
N THR A 312 16.72 22.96 18.83
CA THR A 312 17.38 22.56 17.57
C THR A 312 18.48 21.50 17.78
N PHE A 313 19.25 21.59 18.87
CA PHE A 313 20.23 20.55 19.21
C PHE A 313 19.57 19.20 19.51
N ILE A 314 18.47 19.19 20.27
CA ILE A 314 17.76 17.96 20.62
C ILE A 314 16.98 17.45 19.40
N THR A 315 16.00 18.20 18.90
CA THR A 315 15.06 17.75 17.87
C THR A 315 15.74 17.52 16.51
N GLN A 316 16.56 18.46 16.05
CA GLN A 316 17.15 18.39 14.71
C GLN A 316 18.47 17.62 14.69
N ILE A 317 19.41 17.92 15.61
CA ILE A 317 20.72 17.27 15.57
C ILE A 317 20.67 15.87 16.19
N THR A 318 19.98 15.68 17.31
CA THR A 318 19.98 14.39 18.00
C THR A 318 18.91 13.46 17.44
N PHE A 319 17.65 13.92 17.44
CA PHE A 319 16.51 13.10 17.05
C PHE A 319 16.53 12.76 15.55
N MET A 320 16.66 13.74 14.63
CA MET A 320 16.65 13.40 13.20
C MET A 320 17.81 12.48 12.79
N ASN A 321 19.02 12.67 13.35
CA ASN A 321 20.14 11.77 13.06
C ASN A 321 19.93 10.36 13.63
N LEU A 322 19.34 10.24 14.81
CA LEU A 322 18.99 8.93 15.38
C LEU A 322 17.91 8.23 14.55
N LEU A 323 16.91 8.97 14.07
CA LEU A 323 15.86 8.42 13.22
C LEU A 323 16.44 7.91 11.89
N ILE A 324 17.34 8.66 11.25
CA ILE A 324 18.01 8.20 10.03
C ILE A 324 18.81 6.93 10.29
N ALA A 325 19.50 6.82 11.42
CA ALA A 325 20.26 5.62 11.79
C ALA A 325 19.35 4.39 11.94
N ILE A 326 18.24 4.53 12.68
CA ILE A 326 17.26 3.44 12.87
C ILE A 326 16.63 3.05 11.52
N MET A 327 16.28 4.03 10.68
CA MET A 327 15.73 3.78 9.35
C MET A 327 16.72 3.05 8.43
N GLY A 328 18.02 3.36 8.54
CA GLY A 328 19.08 2.66 7.82
C GLY A 328 19.14 1.17 8.20
N ASP A 329 19.16 0.87 9.49
CA ASP A 329 19.18 -0.52 9.99
C ASP A 329 17.92 -1.30 9.56
N THR A 330 16.74 -0.66 9.62
CA THR A 330 15.49 -1.27 9.15
C THR A 330 15.52 -1.51 7.63
N PHE A 331 16.04 -0.56 6.86
CA PHE A 331 16.15 -0.69 5.41
C PHE A 331 17.05 -1.88 5.03
N ASP A 332 18.22 -2.00 5.64
CA ASP A 332 19.15 -3.09 5.38
C ASP A 332 18.52 -4.45 5.72
N ARG A 333 17.89 -4.55 6.91
CA ARG A 333 17.18 -5.76 7.35
C ARG A 333 16.06 -6.18 6.40
N VAL A 334 15.23 -5.24 5.94
CA VAL A 334 14.11 -5.56 5.03
C VAL A 334 14.61 -5.87 3.61
N SER A 335 15.71 -5.26 3.19
CA SER A 335 16.35 -5.51 1.90
C SER A 335 16.89 -6.94 1.80
N GLU A 336 17.45 -7.49 2.89
CA GLU A 336 17.94 -8.87 2.94
C GLU A 336 16.84 -9.92 2.73
N ILE A 337 15.63 -9.67 3.25
CA ILE A 337 14.47 -10.59 3.16
C ILE A 337 13.50 -10.24 2.02
N LYS A 338 13.93 -9.42 1.05
CA LYS A 338 13.06 -8.90 -0.02
C LYS A 338 12.37 -9.99 -0.84
N GLU A 339 13.05 -11.09 -1.12
CA GLU A 339 12.48 -12.20 -1.90
C GLU A 339 11.37 -12.93 -1.12
N GLN A 340 11.61 -13.24 0.16
CA GLN A 340 10.65 -13.83 1.08
C GLN A 340 9.42 -12.93 1.26
N SER A 341 9.67 -11.65 1.52
CA SER A 341 8.64 -10.63 1.67
C SER A 341 7.78 -10.48 0.42
N SER A 342 8.38 -10.54 -0.78
CA SER A 342 7.65 -10.49 -2.05
C SER A 342 6.70 -11.68 -2.24
N LEU A 343 7.14 -12.89 -1.89
CA LEU A 343 6.28 -14.07 -1.95
C LEU A 343 5.14 -14.00 -0.94
N LYS A 344 5.42 -13.55 0.29
CA LYS A 344 4.41 -13.35 1.34
C LYS A 344 3.35 -12.33 0.92
N GLU A 345 3.78 -11.27 0.25
CA GLU A 345 2.91 -10.22 -0.27
C GLU A 345 1.95 -10.75 -1.34
N LYS A 346 2.46 -11.55 -2.30
CA LYS A 346 1.62 -12.25 -3.27
C LYS A 346 0.59 -13.15 -2.61
N VAL A 347 1.01 -13.94 -1.61
CA VAL A 347 0.10 -14.83 -0.86
C VAL A 347 -0.95 -14.04 -0.11
N SER A 348 -0.58 -12.93 0.55
CA SER A 348 -1.54 -12.04 1.21
C SER A 348 -2.54 -11.47 0.21
N MET A 349 -2.09 -10.97 -0.94
CA MET A 349 -2.97 -10.42 -1.96
C MET A 349 -3.92 -11.48 -2.54
N ILE A 350 -3.43 -12.71 -2.76
CA ILE A 350 -4.28 -13.85 -3.17
C ILE A 350 -5.29 -14.17 -2.07
N ARG A 351 -4.86 -14.19 -0.80
CA ARG A 351 -5.73 -14.44 0.35
C ARG A 351 -6.87 -13.45 0.34
N ASP A 352 -6.61 -12.15 0.23
CA ASP A 352 -7.60 -11.09 0.36
C ASP A 352 -8.63 -11.12 -0.82
N HIS A 353 -8.23 -11.68 -1.97
CA HIS A 353 -9.02 -11.71 -3.21
C HIS A 353 -9.48 -13.12 -3.61
N ILE A 354 -9.38 -14.11 -2.71
CA ILE A 354 -9.59 -15.53 -3.04
C ILE A 354 -11.00 -15.84 -3.56
N TRP A 355 -11.97 -14.99 -3.21
CA TRP A 355 -13.38 -15.13 -3.57
C TRP A 355 -13.70 -14.65 -5.00
N ILE A 356 -12.82 -13.88 -5.64
CA ILE A 356 -13.01 -13.35 -7.00
C ILE A 356 -12.94 -14.47 -8.05
N VAL A 357 -12.10 -15.47 -7.79
CA VAL A 357 -11.87 -16.58 -8.73
C VAL A 357 -12.89 -17.68 -8.47
N GLN A 358 -13.70 -18.00 -9.48
CA GLN A 358 -14.54 -19.19 -9.45
C GLN A 358 -13.65 -20.44 -9.52
N LYS A 359 -13.40 -21.01 -8.34
CA LYS A 359 -12.52 -22.17 -8.10
C LYS A 359 -12.73 -23.32 -9.10
N GLY A 360 -13.96 -23.53 -9.57
CA GLY A 360 -14.33 -24.64 -10.46
C GLY A 360 -14.11 -24.41 -11.98
N LYS A 361 -13.91 -23.18 -12.47
CA LYS A 361 -13.70 -22.91 -13.90
C LYS A 361 -12.26 -22.50 -14.24
N ALA A 362 -11.58 -21.81 -13.33
CA ALA A 362 -10.23 -21.30 -13.58
C ALA A 362 -9.14 -22.39 -13.48
N PHE A 363 -9.40 -23.48 -12.76
CA PHE A 363 -8.45 -24.56 -12.50
C PHE A 363 -8.93 -25.93 -13.03
N ALA A 364 -10.03 -25.97 -13.79
CA ALA A 364 -10.51 -27.21 -14.40
C ALA A 364 -9.48 -27.71 -15.44
N GLY A 365 -8.74 -28.77 -15.07
CA GLY A 365 -7.75 -29.42 -15.95
C GLY A 365 -6.30 -29.42 -15.44
N TYR A 366 -5.99 -28.69 -14.36
CA TYR A 366 -4.64 -28.67 -13.78
C TYR A 366 -4.50 -29.72 -12.68
N LYS A 367 -4.04 -30.92 -13.05
CA LYS A 367 -3.77 -32.00 -12.09
C LYS A 367 -2.31 -32.02 -11.61
N TYR A 368 -1.37 -31.60 -12.46
CA TYR A 368 0.06 -31.68 -12.20
C TYR A 368 0.78 -30.40 -12.60
N ILE A 369 1.80 -30.03 -11.83
CA ILE A 369 2.77 -29.01 -12.20
C ILE A 369 4.09 -29.74 -12.47
N PHE A 370 4.66 -29.51 -13.65
CA PHE A 370 5.99 -30.00 -14.01
C PHE A 370 7.00 -28.90 -13.78
N VAL A 371 8.00 -29.19 -12.94
CA VAL A 371 9.14 -28.31 -12.71
C VAL A 371 10.34 -28.96 -13.37
N VAL A 372 10.87 -28.27 -14.40
CA VAL A 372 12.10 -28.67 -15.08
C VAL A 372 13.21 -27.78 -14.55
N THR A 373 14.05 -28.33 -13.68
CA THR A 373 15.30 -27.69 -13.25
C THR A 373 16.45 -28.26 -14.10
N GLN A 374 17.17 -27.37 -14.77
CA GLN A 374 18.39 -27.68 -15.55
C GLN A 374 19.63 -27.72 -14.66
#